data_AF-A0A7R9EL32-F1
#
_entry.id   AF-A0A7R9EL32-F1
#
_cell.length_a   1.000
_cell.length_b   1.000
_cell.length_c   1.000
_cell.angle_alpha   90.00
_cell.angle_beta   90.00
_cell.angle_gamma   90.00
#
_symmetry.space_group_name_H-M   'P 1'
#
loop_
_entity.id
_entity.type
_entity.pdbx_description
1 polymer ?
#
loop_
_entity_poly.entity_id
_entity_poly.type
_entity_poly.pdbx_seq_one_letter_code
_entity_poly.pdbx_strand_id
1 'polypeptide(L)'
;MLLIPALGVSTLYIVLTGLLAYVARKLVHKFINEPFVRALFLEGIASAELCGTCFELIIVAENFGVSTYAVYVFCLTIWWSQNWGDATACPYIHLEDVVQGKASLRVAALKIWAELTGGILIYRYVQLLWSLELVETHEGRAFGECSTDLQ
;
A
#
# COMPACT_ATOMS: atom_id res chain seq x y z
N MET A 1 13.34 14.43 -21.44
CA MET A 1 14.27 13.51 -22.14
C MET A 1 15.04 12.71 -21.11
N LEU A 2 14.41 11.72 -20.46
CA LEU A 2 15.01 10.58 -19.75
C LEU A 2 13.86 9.74 -19.09
N LEU A 3 13.00 9.11 -19.90
CA LEU A 3 11.90 8.27 -19.38
C LEU A 3 12.39 7.04 -18.58
N ILE A 4 13.52 6.45 -19.00
CA ILE A 4 14.06 5.22 -18.39
C ILE A 4 14.45 5.42 -16.92
N PRO A 5 15.22 6.46 -16.52
CA PRO A 5 15.53 6.67 -15.11
C PRO A 5 14.29 7.06 -14.29
N ALA A 6 13.32 7.79 -14.85
CA ALA A 6 12.07 8.10 -14.14
C ALA A 6 11.27 6.84 -13.80
N LEU A 7 11.11 5.93 -14.78
CA LEU A 7 10.49 4.64 -14.51
C LEU A 7 11.27 3.84 -13.47
N GLY A 8 12.61 3.87 -13.55
CA GLY A 8 13.49 3.20 -12.59
C GLY A 8 13.34 3.72 -11.15
N VAL A 9 13.14 5.03 -10.96
CA VAL A 9 12.87 5.60 -9.63
C VAL A 9 11.51 5.11 -9.11
N SER A 10 10.46 5.12 -9.93
CA SER A 10 9.16 4.56 -9.54
C SER A 10 9.24 3.06 -9.22
N THR A 11 9.99 2.27 -10.01
CA THR A 11 10.25 0.86 -9.68
C THR A 11 10.94 0.73 -8.33
N LEU A 12 11.96 1.55 -8.07
CA LEU A 12 12.71 1.53 -6.82
C LEU A 12 11.81 1.86 -5.63
N TYR A 13 10.94 2.86 -5.75
CA TYR A 13 10.00 3.24 -4.68
C TYR A 13 8.98 2.13 -4.41
N ILE A 14 8.44 1.49 -5.45
CA ILE A 14 7.54 0.33 -5.30
C ILE A 14 8.27 -0.83 -4.59
N VAL A 15 9.47 -1.18 -5.06
CA VAL A 15 10.27 -2.28 -4.49
C VAL A 15 10.68 -1.99 -3.05
N LEU A 16 11.11 -0.75 -2.76
CA LEU A 16 11.47 -0.32 -1.41
C LEU A 16 10.27 -0.44 -0.47
N THR A 17 9.10 0.02 -0.90
CA THR A 17 7.86 -0.06 -0.11
C THR A 17 7.49 -1.51 0.19
N GLY A 18 7.52 -2.39 -0.82
CA GLY A 18 7.27 -3.82 -0.63
C GLY A 18 8.31 -4.51 0.25
N LEU A 19 9.59 -4.13 0.14
CA LEU A 19 10.67 -4.67 0.98
C LEU A 19 10.50 -4.25 2.45
N LEU A 20 10.19 -2.98 2.70
CA LEU A 20 9.93 -2.47 4.04
C LEU A 20 8.72 -3.19 4.68
N ALA A 21 7.65 -3.36 3.90
CA ALA A 21 6.47 -4.10 4.35
C ALA A 21 6.78 -5.57 4.65
N TYR A 22 7.56 -6.24 3.79
CA TYR A 22 8.03 -7.61 4.00
C TYR A 22 8.86 -7.75 5.28
N VAL A 23 9.79 -6.82 5.52
CA VAL A 23 10.60 -6.81 6.75
C VAL A 23 9.71 -6.57 7.97
N ALA A 24 8.82 -5.57 7.91
CA ALA A 24 7.88 -5.27 8.99
C ALA A 24 6.99 -6.48 9.32
N ARG A 25 6.48 -7.18 8.30
CA ARG A 25 5.71 -8.43 8.45
C ARG A 25 6.51 -9.49 9.19
N LYS A 26 7.76 -9.73 8.80
CA LYS A 26 8.65 -10.68 9.50
C LYS A 26 8.88 -10.30 10.95
N LEU A 27 9.08 -9.01 11.24
CA LEU A 27 9.24 -8.53 12.61
C LEU A 27 7.97 -8.76 13.43
N VAL A 28 6.79 -8.49 12.86
CA VAL A 28 5.50 -8.74 13.51
C VAL A 28 5.33 -10.23 13.84
N HIS A 29 5.61 -11.14 12.90
CA HIS A 29 5.56 -12.58 13.20
C HIS A 29 6.57 -13.03 14.24
N LYS A 30 7.73 -12.37 14.33
CA LYS A 30 8.80 -12.71 15.28
C LYS A 30 8.52 -12.21 16.69
N PHE A 31 7.95 -11.01 16.83
CA PHE A 31 7.84 -10.32 18.13
C PHE A 31 6.43 -10.32 18.71
N ILE A 32 5.38 -10.49 17.89
CA ILE A 32 4.00 -10.45 18.34
C ILE A 32 3.44 -11.87 18.43
N ASN A 33 3.28 -12.36 19.66
CA ASN A 33 2.80 -13.71 19.93
C ASN A 33 1.26 -13.81 19.96
N GLU A 34 0.57 -12.74 20.38
CA GLU A 34 -0.88 -12.74 20.49
C GLU A 34 -1.52 -12.68 19.08
N PRO A 35 -2.33 -13.70 18.68
CA PRO A 35 -2.83 -13.81 17.32
C PRO A 35 -3.66 -12.62 16.82
N PHE A 36 -4.50 -12.04 17.67
CA PHE A 36 -5.39 -10.95 17.27
C PHE A 36 -4.62 -9.64 17.06
N VAL A 37 -3.75 -9.25 18.00
CA VAL A 37 -2.86 -8.09 17.89
C VAL A 37 -1.94 -8.26 16.68
N ARG A 38 -1.43 -9.48 16.44
CA ARG A 38 -0.66 -9.77 15.23
C ARG A 38 -1.48 -9.51 13.97
N ALA A 39 -2.73 -9.98 13.92
CA ALA A 39 -3.61 -9.71 12.78
C ALA A 39 -3.83 -8.20 12.57
N LEU A 40 -4.03 -7.41 13.64
CA LEU A 40 -4.16 -5.95 13.51
C LEU A 40 -2.94 -5.30 12.87
N PHE A 41 -1.73 -5.66 13.33
CA PHE A 41 -0.50 -5.14 12.70
C PHE A 41 -0.37 -5.58 11.25
N LEU A 42 -0.74 -6.82 10.93
CA LEU A 42 -0.68 -7.34 9.56
C LEU A 42 -1.65 -6.60 8.63
N GLU A 43 -2.90 -6.35 9.04
CA GLU A 43 -3.86 -5.55 8.27
C GLU A 43 -3.34 -4.12 8.04
N GLY A 44 -2.77 -3.50 9.07
CA GLY A 44 -2.21 -2.15 8.97
C GLY A 44 -1.00 -2.07 8.03
N ILE A 45 -0.07 -3.02 8.10
CA ILE A 45 1.12 -3.03 7.21
C ILE A 45 0.70 -3.41 5.78
N ALA A 46 -0.24 -4.35 5.61
CA ALA A 46 -0.79 -4.70 4.31
C ALA A 46 -1.43 -3.46 3.66
N SER A 47 -2.28 -2.74 4.40
CA SER A 47 -2.90 -1.51 3.92
C SER A 47 -1.88 -0.43 3.57
N ALA A 48 -0.84 -0.26 4.40
CA ALA A 48 0.27 0.64 4.12
C ALA A 48 0.99 0.26 2.81
N GLU A 49 1.36 -1.00 2.61
CA GLU A 49 2.01 -1.45 1.37
C GLU A 49 1.13 -1.22 0.13
N LEU A 50 -0.16 -1.57 0.24
CA LEU A 50 -1.11 -1.44 -0.87
C LEU A 50 -1.23 0.02 -1.28
N CYS A 51 -1.53 0.90 -0.33
CA CYS A 51 -1.67 2.33 -0.59
C CYS A 51 -0.36 2.94 -1.10
N GLY A 52 0.79 2.60 -0.49
CA GLY A 52 2.10 3.13 -0.91
C GLY A 52 2.47 2.76 -2.34
N THR A 53 2.24 1.50 -2.73
CA THR A 53 2.46 1.05 -4.10
C THR A 53 1.45 1.66 -5.07
N CYS A 54 0.17 1.79 -4.68
CA CYS A 54 -0.85 2.45 -5.48
C CYS A 54 -0.56 3.92 -5.75
N PHE A 55 -0.04 4.68 -4.77
CA PHE A 55 0.35 6.07 -5.00
C PHE A 55 1.41 6.19 -6.10
N GLU A 56 2.43 5.33 -6.07
CA GLU A 56 3.46 5.34 -7.12
C GLU A 56 2.94 4.80 -8.46
N LEU A 57 2.00 3.84 -8.44
CA LEU A 57 1.33 3.36 -9.65
C LEU A 57 0.55 4.45 -10.40
N ILE A 58 -0.01 5.45 -9.70
CA ILE A 58 -0.66 6.61 -10.34
C ILE A 58 0.38 7.37 -11.18
N ILE A 59 1.57 7.64 -10.61
CA ILE A 59 2.68 8.26 -11.35
C ILE A 59 3.06 7.41 -12.58
N VAL A 60 3.09 6.08 -12.42
CA VAL A 60 3.37 5.16 -13.54
C VAL A 60 2.30 5.27 -14.63
N ALA A 61 1.02 5.27 -14.26
CA ALA A 61 -0.10 5.33 -15.21
C ALA A 61 -0.12 6.65 -15.98
N GLU A 62 0.03 7.78 -15.28
CA GLU A 62 -0.03 9.12 -15.88
C GLU A 62 1.15 9.43 -16.80
N ASN A 63 2.34 8.90 -16.51
CA ASN A 63 3.57 9.24 -17.24
C ASN A 63 4.04 8.16 -18.24
N PHE A 64 3.66 6.88 -18.03
CA PHE A 64 4.13 5.74 -18.83
C PHE A 64 2.99 4.90 -19.42
N GLY A 65 1.74 5.31 -19.18
CA GLY A 65 0.55 4.73 -19.78
C GLY A 65 0.02 3.47 -19.08
N VAL A 66 -1.22 3.13 -19.45
CA VAL A 66 -2.01 2.04 -18.84
C VAL A 66 -1.36 0.67 -19.01
N SER A 67 -0.69 0.41 -20.14
CA SER A 67 -0.01 -0.87 -20.36
C SER A 67 1.13 -1.11 -19.37
N THR A 68 1.92 -0.08 -19.08
CA THR A 68 3.01 -0.16 -18.08
C THR A 68 2.43 -0.39 -16.69
N TYR A 69 1.42 0.40 -16.32
CA TYR A 69 0.66 0.22 -15.08
C TYR A 69 0.14 -1.21 -14.91
N ALA A 70 -0.47 -1.79 -15.96
CA ALA A 70 -1.00 -3.15 -15.92
C ALA A 70 0.07 -4.21 -15.63
N VAL A 71 1.28 -4.06 -16.18
CA VAL A 71 2.41 -4.95 -15.88
C VAL A 71 2.79 -4.87 -14.40
N TYR A 72 2.88 -3.67 -13.82
CA TYR A 72 3.18 -3.54 -12.39
C TYR A 72 2.08 -4.11 -11.51
N VAL A 73 0.81 -3.81 -11.80
CA VAL A 73 -0.32 -4.36 -11.06
C VAL A 73 -0.33 -5.88 -11.11
N PHE A 74 -0.05 -6.48 -12.28
CA PHE A 74 0.07 -7.93 -12.41
C PHE A 74 1.17 -8.51 -11.52
N CYS A 75 2.38 -7.93 -11.55
CA CYS A 75 3.49 -8.36 -10.71
C CYS A 75 3.19 -8.17 -9.20
N LEU A 76 2.59 -7.03 -8.83
CA LEU A 76 2.19 -6.74 -7.46
C LEU A 76 1.10 -7.68 -6.98
N THR A 77 0.16 -8.08 -7.84
CA THR A 77 -0.87 -9.09 -7.51
C THR A 77 -0.24 -10.44 -7.19
N ILE A 78 0.74 -10.89 -7.99
CA ILE A 78 1.49 -12.12 -7.70
C ILE A 78 2.22 -11.98 -6.37
N TRP A 79 2.95 -10.89 -6.17
CA TRP A 79 3.65 -10.61 -4.93
C TRP A 79 2.70 -10.66 -3.73
N TRP A 80 1.56 -9.96 -3.81
CA TRP A 80 0.55 -9.91 -2.76
C TRP A 80 0.01 -11.29 -2.40
N SER A 81 -0.35 -12.09 -3.41
CA SER A 81 -0.91 -13.43 -3.23
C SER A 81 0.03 -14.37 -2.46
N GLN A 82 1.34 -14.15 -2.54
CA GLN A 82 2.35 -14.98 -1.88
C GLN A 82 2.70 -14.51 -0.46
N ASN A 83 2.29 -13.29 -0.09
CA ASN A 83 2.87 -12.56 1.03
C ASN A 83 1.90 -12.28 2.17
N TRP A 84 0.62 -11.98 1.87
CA TRP A 84 -0.29 -11.42 2.88
C TRP A 84 -1.26 -12.38 3.54
N GLY A 85 -1.39 -13.61 3.01
CA GLY A 85 -2.22 -14.65 3.63
C GLY A 85 -3.65 -14.16 3.90
N ASP A 86 -4.03 -14.11 5.17
CA ASP A 86 -5.38 -13.72 5.60
C ASP A 86 -5.59 -12.20 5.75
N ALA A 87 -4.53 -11.38 5.64
CA ALA A 87 -4.67 -9.92 5.68
C ALA A 87 -5.29 -9.43 4.37
N THR A 88 -6.31 -8.59 4.47
CA THR A 88 -7.11 -8.17 3.31
C THR A 88 -6.81 -6.75 2.89
N ALA A 89 -6.40 -5.88 3.82
CA ALA A 89 -6.26 -4.44 3.58
C ALA A 89 -7.54 -3.80 3.00
N CYS A 90 -8.70 -4.41 3.26
CA CYS A 90 -9.98 -4.11 2.64
C CYS A 90 -11.07 -3.99 3.72
N PRO A 91 -11.48 -2.76 4.07
CA PRO A 91 -12.45 -2.54 5.15
C PRO A 91 -13.78 -3.26 4.98
N TYR A 92 -14.27 -3.34 3.73
CA TYR A 92 -15.58 -3.92 3.45
C TYR A 92 -15.62 -5.44 3.68
N ILE A 93 -14.49 -6.14 3.54
CA ILE A 93 -14.42 -7.58 3.78
C ILE A 93 -14.66 -7.88 5.27
N HIS A 94 -14.13 -7.05 6.16
CA HIS A 94 -14.39 -7.19 7.60
C HIS A 94 -15.85 -6.92 7.97
N LEU A 95 -16.53 -6.03 7.24
CA LEU A 95 -17.97 -5.81 7.42
C LEU A 95 -18.81 -6.97 6.85
N GLU A 96 -18.39 -7.54 5.73
CA GLU A 96 -19.01 -8.73 5.16
C GLU A 96 -18.95 -9.91 6.15
N ASP A 97 -17.81 -10.11 6.81
CA ASP A 97 -17.66 -11.13 7.85
C ASP A 97 -18.60 -10.91 9.05
N VAL A 98 -18.93 -9.65 9.39
CA VAL A 98 -19.93 -9.35 10.42
C VAL A 98 -21.33 -9.71 9.94
N VAL A 99 -21.69 -9.37 8.71
CA VAL A 99 -22.99 -9.69 8.11
C VAL A 99 -23.18 -11.21 8.00
N GLN A 100 -22.11 -11.94 7.71
CA GLN A 100 -22.10 -13.40 7.61
C GLN A 100 -21.99 -14.11 8.98
N GLY A 101 -21.89 -13.36 10.09
CA GLY A 101 -21.78 -13.92 11.44
C GLY A 101 -20.42 -14.57 11.75
N LYS A 102 -19.39 -14.32 10.93
CA LYS A 102 -18.02 -14.85 11.09
C LYS A 102 -17.18 -14.02 12.07
N ALA A 103 -17.48 -12.74 12.23
CA ALA A 103 -16.77 -11.83 13.12
C ALA A 103 -17.73 -10.95 13.92
N SER A 104 -17.27 -10.46 15.08
CA SER A 104 -18.00 -9.43 15.84
C SER A 104 -17.72 -8.04 15.26
N LEU A 105 -18.70 -7.13 15.38
CA LEU A 105 -18.54 -5.73 14.94
C LEU A 105 -17.31 -5.05 15.56
N ARG A 106 -16.97 -5.39 16.82
CA ARG A 106 -15.78 -4.85 17.50
C ARG A 106 -14.48 -5.30 16.82
N VAL A 107 -14.40 -6.56 16.43
CA VAL A 107 -13.23 -7.12 15.72
C VAL A 107 -13.06 -6.43 14.37
N ALA A 108 -14.14 -6.30 13.60
CA ALA A 108 -14.13 -5.60 12.32
C ALA A 108 -13.70 -4.14 12.47
N ALA A 109 -14.25 -3.42 13.45
CA ALA A 109 -13.91 -2.02 13.68
C ALA A 109 -12.42 -1.83 14.03
N LEU A 110 -11.84 -2.73 14.82
CA LEU A 110 -10.42 -2.67 15.18
C LEU A 110 -9.51 -2.96 13.97
N LYS A 111 -9.88 -3.93 13.12
CA LYS A 111 -9.14 -4.20 11.87
C LYS A 111 -9.19 -3.01 10.91
N ILE A 112 -10.39 -2.44 10.69
CA ILE A 112 -10.57 -1.24 9.86
C ILE A 112 -9.76 -0.07 10.41
N TRP A 113 -9.75 0.11 11.73
CA TRP A 113 -8.93 1.13 12.36
C TRP A 113 -7.42 0.92 12.11
N ALA A 114 -6.96 -0.33 12.13
CA ALA A 114 -5.58 -0.66 11.81
C ALA A 114 -5.24 -0.36 10.34
N GLU A 115 -6.13 -0.68 9.41
CA GLU A 115 -6.00 -0.36 7.98
C GLU A 115 -5.93 1.16 7.76
N LEU A 116 -6.86 1.93 8.36
CA LEU A 116 -6.86 3.40 8.28
C LEU A 116 -5.56 4.00 8.83
N THR A 117 -5.05 3.45 9.93
CA THR A 117 -3.78 3.89 10.51
C THR A 117 -2.62 3.61 9.55
N GLY A 118 -2.61 2.43 8.91
CA GLY A 118 -1.66 2.08 7.86
C GLY A 118 -1.67 3.07 6.69
N GLY A 119 -2.87 3.37 6.17
CA GLY A 119 -3.08 4.34 5.08
C GLY A 119 -2.59 5.76 5.42
N ILE A 120 -2.85 6.24 6.64
CA ILE A 120 -2.40 7.57 7.09
C ILE A 120 -0.87 7.62 7.20
N LEU A 121 -0.26 6.58 7.77
CA LEU A 121 1.19 6.52 7.96
C LEU A 121 1.93 6.43 6.63
N ILE A 122 1.45 5.60 5.70
CA ILE A 122 2.11 5.46 4.40
C ILE A 122 2.01 6.73 3.57
N TYR A 123 0.93 7.51 3.70
CA TYR A 123 0.83 8.79 3.00
C TYR A 123 1.98 9.72 3.38
N ARG A 124 2.35 9.80 4.66
CA ARG A 124 3.50 10.59 5.11
C ARG A 124 4.82 10.06 4.56
N TYR A 125 4.99 8.75 4.50
CA TYR A 125 6.16 8.12 3.88
C TYR A 125 6.27 8.46 2.38
N VAL A 126 5.16 8.38 1.64
CA VAL A 126 5.14 8.72 0.21
C VAL A 126 5.43 10.20 -0.02
N GLN A 127 4.86 11.09 0.78
CA GLN A 127 5.18 12.53 0.72
C GLN A 127 6.68 12.79 0.91
N LEU A 128 7.33 12.08 1.84
CA LEU A 128 8.78 12.19 2.03
C LEU A 128 9.55 11.72 0.78
N LEU A 129 9.18 10.58 0.20
CA LEU A 129 9.83 10.08 -1.01
C LEU A 129 9.66 11.02 -2.20
N TRP A 130 8.45 11.56 -2.40
CA TRP A 130 8.18 12.52 -3.47
C TRP A 130 8.86 13.86 -3.25
N SER A 131 9.03 14.30 -2.00
CA SER A 131 9.73 15.56 -1.68
C SER A 131 11.21 15.56 -2.03
N LEU A 132 11.80 14.38 -2.32
CA LEU A 132 13.16 14.28 -2.81
C LEU A 132 13.30 14.70 -4.28
N GLU A 133 12.18 14.77 -5.02
CA GLU A 133 12.09 15.23 -6.41
C GLU A 133 13.22 14.68 -7.31
N LEU A 134 13.52 13.38 -7.16
CA LEU A 134 14.65 12.73 -7.85
C LEU A 134 14.49 12.75 -9.38
N VAL A 135 13.25 12.88 -9.87
CA VAL A 135 12.89 12.95 -11.27
C VAL A 135 11.72 13.90 -11.48
N GLU A 136 11.61 14.47 -12.68
CA GLU A 136 10.58 15.45 -13.07
C GLU A 136 9.15 14.94 -12.81
N THR A 137 8.91 13.63 -12.82
CA THR A 137 7.58 13.04 -12.57
C THR A 137 7.11 13.18 -11.11
N HIS A 138 8.01 13.47 -10.17
CA HIS A 138 7.70 13.68 -8.75
C HIS A 138 7.66 15.15 -8.33
N GLU A 139 8.07 16.07 -9.20
CA GLU A 139 8.12 17.50 -8.91
C GLU A 139 6.74 18.02 -8.51
N GLY A 140 6.65 18.67 -7.34
CA GLY A 140 5.39 19.20 -6.81
C GLY A 140 4.36 18.15 -6.36
N ARG A 141 4.63 16.84 -6.47
CA ARG A 141 3.66 15.78 -6.09
C ARG A 141 3.48 15.65 -4.59
N ALA A 142 4.50 15.95 -3.79
CA ALA A 142 4.44 15.81 -2.33
C ALA A 142 3.39 16.72 -1.67
N PHE A 143 3.12 17.88 -2.28
CA PHE A 143 2.21 18.92 -1.77
C PHE A 143 1.18 19.38 -2.80
N GLY A 144 1.04 18.65 -3.92
CA GLY A 144 0.06 18.94 -4.95
C GLY A 144 -1.37 18.70 -4.48
N GLU A 145 -2.33 19.32 -5.17
CA GLU A 145 -3.75 19.03 -4.92
C GLU A 145 -4.06 17.57 -5.26
N CYS A 146 -4.78 16.89 -4.36
CA CYS A 146 -5.25 15.53 -4.61
C CYS A 146 -6.40 15.58 -5.62
N SER A 147 -6.09 15.52 -6.92
CA SER A 147 -7.05 15.26 -7.97
C SER A 147 -7.26 13.75 -8.10
N THR A 148 -8.49 13.29 -8.09
CA THR A 148 -8.82 11.88 -8.32
C THR A 148 -9.52 11.73 -9.66
N ASP A 149 -9.30 10.62 -10.36
CA ASP A 149 -9.96 10.30 -11.63
C ASP A 149 -11.49 10.08 -11.50
N LEU A 150 -12.05 10.19 -10.29
CA LEU A 150 -13.49 10.08 -10.02
C LEU A 150 -14.25 11.40 -10.23
N GLN A 151 -13.60 12.40 -10.83
CA GLN A 151 -14.19 13.71 -11.17
C GLN A 151 -14.75 13.75 -12.59
#